data_AF-A0A0D3CAQ6-F1
#
_entry.id   AF-A0A0D3CAQ6-F1
#
_cell.length_a   1.000
_cell.length_b   1.000
_cell.length_c   1.000
_cell.angle_alpha   90.00
_cell.angle_beta   90.00
_cell.angle_gamma   90.00
#
_symmetry.space_group_name_H-M   'P 1'
#
loop_
_entity.id
_entity.type
_entity.pdbx_description
1 polymer ?
#
loop_
_entity_poly.entity_id
_entity_poly.type
_entity_poly.pdbx_seq_one_letter_code
_entity_poly.pdbx_strand_id
1 'polypeptide(L)'
;MLLLQALNPALGYYLSTQTKVSPVTRGILINWLIEVHSKFDLMHETLYLTMNLLDRYLSQVPVQKNEMQLIGLTALLLASKYEDYWHPRIKDLISISAETYTREQILGMERIMLKQLKFRLNEATPYVFMLRFLKAAQSNKKLQQLSFYLIELCLVEYEALKFKPSLLCASAIYVARCTLHMAPVWTALLISHTHYNVSQMKDCSDMILRFHKAAKTGKLRVTYDKYMKSERSNVAVLKPLDKLPL
;
A
#
# COMPACT_ATOMS: atom_id res chain seq x y z
N MET A 1 20.92 -9.23 -4.64
CA MET A 1 20.42 -10.61 -4.72
C MET A 1 19.59 -11.06 -3.51
N LEU A 2 19.43 -10.25 -2.44
CA LEU A 2 18.65 -10.61 -1.24
C LEU A 2 17.22 -10.04 -1.17
N LEU A 3 16.77 -9.26 -2.16
CA LEU A 3 15.43 -8.62 -2.12
C LEU A 3 14.31 -9.45 -2.78
N LEU A 4 14.61 -10.62 -3.37
CA LEU A 4 13.62 -11.36 -4.18
C LEU A 4 12.74 -12.34 -3.39
N GLN A 5 13.00 -12.54 -2.11
CA GLN A 5 12.29 -13.53 -1.28
C GLN A 5 11.76 -12.89 0.01
N ALA A 6 10.68 -12.13 -0.11
CA ALA A 6 9.75 -11.93 0.99
C ALA A 6 8.35 -12.27 0.47
N LEU A 7 8.14 -13.55 0.14
CA LEU A 7 6.80 -14.11 0.24
C LEU A 7 6.51 -14.21 1.73
N ASN A 8 5.44 -13.58 2.20
CA ASN A 8 4.75 -14.07 3.37
C ASN A 8 3.44 -14.70 2.89
N PRO A 9 3.42 -16.00 2.52
CA PRO A 9 2.22 -16.68 2.02
C PRO A 9 1.05 -16.58 3.00
N ALA A 10 1.32 -16.31 4.28
CA ALA A 10 0.31 -16.12 5.30
C ALA A 10 -0.59 -14.90 5.05
N LEU A 11 -0.11 -13.85 4.37
CA LEU A 11 -0.89 -12.61 4.22
C LEU A 11 -2.03 -12.69 3.21
N GLY A 12 -1.95 -13.58 2.21
CA GLY A 12 -3.00 -13.68 1.18
C GLY A 12 -4.33 -14.22 1.72
N TYR A 13 -4.30 -14.93 2.85
CA TYR A 13 -5.45 -15.64 3.40
C TYR A 13 -5.69 -15.39 4.89
N TYR A 14 -4.93 -14.53 5.57
CA TYR A 14 -5.08 -14.37 7.02
C TYR A 14 -6.46 -13.85 7.46
N LEU A 15 -7.21 -13.13 6.61
CA LEU A 15 -8.57 -12.73 6.97
C LEU A 15 -9.56 -13.89 6.99
N SER A 16 -9.24 -15.05 6.41
CA SER A 16 -10.08 -16.25 6.57
C SER A 16 -9.98 -16.83 7.98
N THR A 17 -8.90 -16.55 8.72
CA THR A 17 -8.72 -16.96 10.12
C THR A 17 -9.26 -15.92 11.11
N GLN A 18 -9.64 -14.73 10.64
CA GLN A 18 -10.26 -13.69 11.47
C GLN A 18 -11.78 -13.88 11.53
N THR A 19 -12.34 -13.96 12.73
CA THR A 19 -13.80 -14.15 12.92
C THR A 19 -14.59 -12.84 12.96
N LYS A 20 -13.93 -11.71 13.26
CA LYS A 20 -14.58 -10.41 13.49
C LYS A 20 -14.09 -9.29 12.56
N VAL A 21 -13.04 -9.54 11.78
CA VAL A 21 -12.47 -8.59 10.81
C VAL A 21 -12.70 -9.13 9.41
N SER A 22 -13.25 -8.28 8.53
CA SER A 22 -13.50 -8.61 7.13
C SER A 22 -12.63 -7.77 6.20
N PRO A 23 -12.44 -8.17 4.93
CA PRO A 23 -11.77 -7.35 3.91
C PRO A 23 -12.33 -5.93 3.82
N VAL A 24 -13.65 -5.78 3.98
CA VAL A 24 -14.34 -4.49 3.97
C VAL A 24 -13.91 -3.61 5.17
N THR A 25 -13.84 -4.20 6.36
CA THR A 25 -13.41 -3.47 7.57
C THR A 25 -11.95 -3.03 7.45
N ARG A 26 -11.09 -3.89 6.91
CA ARG A 26 -9.68 -3.55 6.58
C ARG A 26 -9.62 -2.39 5.58
N GLY A 27 -10.38 -2.46 4.48
CA GLY A 27 -10.39 -1.40 3.46
C GLY A 27 -10.83 -0.05 4.02
N ILE A 28 -11.87 -0.01 4.86
CA ILE A 28 -12.32 1.22 5.54
C ILE A 28 -11.20 1.81 6.41
N LEU A 29 -10.54 0.97 7.22
CA LEU A 29 -9.42 1.42 8.06
C LEU A 29 -8.27 1.98 7.22
N ILE A 30 -7.85 1.27 6.18
CA ILE A 30 -6.72 1.68 5.33
C ILE A 30 -7.04 2.97 4.59
N ASN A 31 -8.25 3.09 4.03
CA ASN A 31 -8.69 4.33 3.39
C ASN A 31 -8.58 5.53 4.34
N TRP A 32 -9.01 5.37 5.59
CA TRP A 32 -8.85 6.41 6.62
C TRP A 32 -7.38 6.65 6.99
N LEU A 33 -6.57 5.60 7.17
CA LEU A 33 -5.14 5.75 7.47
C LEU A 33 -4.37 6.49 6.37
N ILE A 34 -4.78 6.39 5.10
CA ILE A 34 -4.19 7.18 4.01
C ILE A 34 -4.50 8.69 4.19
N GLU A 35 -5.68 9.05 4.69
CA GLU A 35 -6.00 10.44 5.04
C GLU A 35 -5.15 10.91 6.22
N VAL A 36 -5.05 10.09 7.27
CA VAL A 36 -4.24 10.40 8.46
C VAL A 36 -2.77 10.59 8.08
N HIS A 37 -2.22 9.66 7.29
CA HIS A 37 -0.86 9.74 6.73
C HIS A 37 -0.65 11.07 5.98
N SER A 38 -1.59 11.43 5.12
CA SER A 38 -1.52 12.67 4.34
C SER A 38 -1.64 13.93 5.22
N LYS A 39 -2.45 13.88 6.29
CA LYS A 39 -2.63 15.00 7.22
C LYS A 39 -1.37 15.32 8.03
N PHE A 40 -0.57 14.29 8.32
CA PHE A 40 0.71 14.44 9.02
C PHE A 40 1.90 14.65 8.08
N ASP A 41 1.68 14.71 6.76
CA ASP A 41 2.71 14.90 5.74
C ASP A 41 3.89 13.92 5.88
N LEU A 42 3.58 12.66 6.17
CA LEU A 42 4.59 11.62 6.41
C LEU A 42 5.16 11.10 5.07
N MET A 43 6.37 10.55 5.14
CA MET A 43 7.05 9.96 3.99
C MET A 43 6.23 8.82 3.35
N HIS A 44 6.41 8.57 2.05
CA HIS A 44 5.71 7.49 1.36
C HIS A 44 6.05 6.13 1.95
N GLU A 45 7.33 5.91 2.25
CA GLU A 45 7.90 4.78 2.98
C GLU A 45 7.04 4.38 4.18
N THR A 46 6.70 5.38 5.01
CA THR A 46 5.89 5.24 6.21
C THR A 46 4.52 4.65 5.93
N LEU A 47 3.85 5.07 4.85
CA LEU A 47 2.54 4.51 4.48
C LEU A 47 2.63 3.02 4.17
N TYR A 48 3.60 2.62 3.35
CA TYR A 48 3.74 1.21 2.98
C TYR A 48 4.18 0.34 4.16
N LEU A 49 5.05 0.88 5.03
CA LEU A 49 5.44 0.19 6.25
C LEU A 49 4.25 0.05 7.21
N THR A 50 3.43 1.09 7.37
CA THR A 50 2.20 1.04 8.17
C THR A 50 1.30 -0.13 7.76
N MET A 51 1.05 -0.29 6.45
CA MET A 51 0.22 -1.38 5.95
C MET A 51 0.87 -2.75 6.16
N ASN A 52 2.19 -2.86 5.96
CA ASN A 52 2.93 -4.08 6.24
C ASN A 52 2.83 -4.49 7.72
N LEU A 53 3.04 -3.55 8.65
CA LEU A 53 2.95 -3.81 10.09
C LEU A 53 1.53 -4.20 10.51
N LEU A 54 0.53 -3.50 9.99
CA LEU A 54 -0.89 -3.80 10.22
C LEU A 54 -1.24 -5.23 9.79
N ASP A 55 -1.00 -5.58 8.53
CA ASP A 55 -1.38 -6.89 7.99
C ASP A 55 -0.59 -8.03 8.66
N ARG A 56 0.70 -7.83 8.97
CA ARG A 56 1.50 -8.81 9.70
C ARG A 56 1.01 -9.04 11.12
N TYR A 57 0.59 -7.98 11.81
CA TYR A 57 0.00 -8.13 13.15
C TYR A 57 -1.35 -8.86 13.08
N LEU A 58 -2.24 -8.44 12.18
CA LEU A 58 -3.54 -9.07 11.99
C LEU A 58 -3.44 -10.53 11.52
N SER A 59 -2.33 -10.93 10.89
CA SER A 59 -2.12 -12.33 10.52
C SER A 59 -1.76 -13.26 11.67
N GLN A 60 -1.41 -12.70 12.85
CA GLN A 60 -0.93 -13.46 14.00
C GLN A 60 -1.86 -13.37 15.21
N VAL A 61 -2.72 -12.35 15.27
CA VAL A 61 -3.53 -12.04 16.45
C VAL A 61 -5.00 -11.95 16.05
N PRO A 62 -5.91 -12.74 16.66
CA PRO A 62 -7.34 -12.54 16.50
C PRO A 62 -7.74 -11.18 17.07
N VAL A 63 -8.45 -10.36 16.29
CA VAL A 63 -8.71 -8.95 16.63
C VAL A 63 -10.20 -8.66 16.58
N GLN A 64 -10.70 -7.86 17.53
CA GLN A 64 -12.05 -7.34 17.51
C GLN A 64 -12.16 -6.12 16.61
N LYS A 65 -13.35 -5.90 16.02
CA LYS A 65 -13.58 -4.78 15.09
C LYS A 65 -13.31 -3.41 15.72
N ASN A 66 -13.60 -3.23 17.01
CA ASN A 66 -13.38 -1.98 17.76
C ASN A 66 -11.91 -1.70 18.10
N GLU A 67 -11.02 -2.69 17.97
CA GLU A 67 -9.58 -2.53 18.20
C GLU A 67 -8.82 -2.11 16.92
N MET A 68 -9.45 -2.27 15.75
CA MET A 68 -8.83 -2.04 14.44
C MET A 68 -8.23 -0.63 14.30
N GLN A 69 -8.94 0.41 14.74
CA GLN A 69 -8.45 1.79 14.62
C GLN A 69 -7.25 2.03 15.56
N LEU A 70 -7.26 1.52 16.79
CA LEU A 70 -6.11 1.58 17.70
C LEU A 70 -4.88 0.89 17.12
N ILE A 71 -5.05 -0.31 16.55
CA ILE A 71 -3.97 -1.06 15.91
C ILE A 71 -3.44 -0.29 14.69
N GLY A 72 -4.33 0.25 13.86
CA GLY A 72 -3.95 1.05 12.68
C GLY A 72 -3.14 2.30 13.04
N LEU A 73 -3.60 3.07 14.03
CA LEU A 73 -2.88 4.24 14.53
C LEU A 73 -1.52 3.88 15.12
N THR A 74 -1.47 2.77 15.85
CA THR A 74 -0.22 2.27 16.45
C THR A 74 0.76 1.80 15.37
N ALA A 75 0.27 1.12 14.32
CA ALA A 75 1.09 0.75 13.16
C ALA A 75 1.68 1.99 12.47
N LEU A 76 0.89 3.05 12.31
CA LEU A 76 1.35 4.32 11.76
C LEU A 76 2.40 5.00 12.65
N LEU A 77 2.18 5.00 13.96
CA LEU A 77 3.14 5.53 14.94
C LEU A 77 4.48 4.78 14.87
N LEU A 78 4.43 3.45 14.83
CA LEU A 78 5.63 2.61 14.72
C LEU A 78 6.37 2.84 13.41
N ALA A 79 5.65 2.88 12.29
CA ALA A 79 6.24 3.13 10.98
C ALA A 79 6.89 4.52 10.91
N SER A 80 6.20 5.55 11.41
CA SER A 80 6.73 6.92 11.37
C SER A 80 7.92 7.12 12.30
N LYS A 81 7.94 6.50 13.49
CA LYS A 81 9.15 6.47 14.34
C LYS A 81 10.34 5.80 13.65
N TYR A 82 10.09 4.90 12.70
CA TYR A 82 11.13 4.15 12.02
C TYR A 82 11.66 4.87 10.76
N GLU A 83 10.77 5.49 9.98
CA GLU A 83 11.08 6.08 8.67
C GLU A 83 11.17 7.62 8.68
N ASP A 84 10.42 8.31 9.54
CA ASP A 84 10.33 9.77 9.55
C ASP A 84 11.25 10.41 10.60
N TYR A 85 11.84 11.54 10.24
CA TYR A 85 12.56 12.38 11.21
C TYR A 85 11.61 13.02 12.23
N TRP A 86 10.43 13.45 11.76
CA TRP A 86 9.36 14.00 12.60
C TRP A 86 8.14 13.09 12.54
N HIS A 87 7.92 12.31 13.59
CA HIS A 87 6.74 11.45 13.71
C HIS A 87 5.60 12.16 14.47
N PRO A 88 4.33 11.76 14.29
CA PRO A 88 3.20 12.33 15.02
C PRO A 88 3.36 12.11 16.52
N ARG A 89 2.99 13.10 17.35
CA ARG A 89 2.96 12.93 18.80
C ARG A 89 1.72 12.13 19.16
N ILE A 90 1.79 11.34 20.23
CA ILE A 90 0.66 10.54 20.70
C ILE A 90 -0.60 11.41 20.93
N LYS A 91 -0.44 12.64 21.45
CA LYS A 91 -1.57 13.56 21.63
C LYS A 91 -2.28 13.93 20.33
N ASP A 92 -1.55 14.03 19.23
CA ASP A 92 -2.12 14.36 17.92
C ASP A 92 -2.88 13.14 17.36
N LEU A 93 -2.40 11.92 17.63
CA LEU A 93 -3.10 10.67 17.31
C LEU A 93 -4.36 10.46 18.17
N ILE A 94 -4.35 10.87 19.44
CA ILE A 94 -5.55 10.88 20.29
C ILE A 94 -6.58 11.83 19.70
N SER A 95 -6.17 13.06 19.38
CA SER A 95 -7.05 14.07 18.79
C SER A 95 -7.66 13.61 17.46
N ILE A 96 -6.88 13.00 16.55
CA ILE A 96 -7.41 12.53 15.27
C ILE A 96 -8.35 11.32 15.40
N SER A 97 -8.24 10.58 16.50
CA SER A 97 -9.16 9.49 16.86
C SER A 97 -10.42 9.99 17.59
N ALA A 98 -10.69 11.30 17.58
CA ALA A 98 -11.78 11.92 18.34
C ALA A 98 -11.75 11.54 19.83
N GLU A 99 -10.55 11.45 20.41
CA GLU A 99 -10.32 11.11 21.82
C GLU A 99 -10.86 9.73 22.23
N THR A 100 -11.07 8.84 21.26
CA THR A 100 -11.53 7.45 21.51
C THR A 100 -10.52 6.66 22.33
N TYR A 101 -9.24 7.02 22.28
CA TYR A 101 -8.15 6.30 22.93
C TYR A 101 -7.33 7.18 23.87
N THR A 102 -6.86 6.59 24.97
CA THR A 102 -5.91 7.24 25.88
C THR A 102 -4.47 7.03 25.45
N ARG A 103 -3.55 7.80 26.04
CA ARG A 103 -2.11 7.65 25.82
C ARG A 103 -1.62 6.26 26.21
N GLU A 104 -2.14 5.73 27.32
CA GLU A 104 -1.77 4.43 27.88
C GLU A 104 -2.21 3.29 26.98
N GLN A 105 -3.38 3.42 26.34
CA GLN A 105 -3.87 2.43 25.37
C GLN A 105 -2.98 2.38 24.12
N ILE A 106 -2.58 3.54 23.57
CA ILE A 106 -1.67 3.59 22.42
C ILE A 106 -0.28 3.02 22.78
N LEU A 107 0.29 3.41 23.92
CA LEU A 107 1.57 2.87 24.39
C LEU A 107 1.49 1.38 24.77
N GLY A 108 0.33 0.91 25.25
CA GLY A 108 0.05 -0.49 25.48
C GLY A 108 0.07 -1.28 24.18
N MET A 109 -0.69 -0.83 23.18
CA MET A 109 -0.73 -1.46 21.86
C MET A 109 0.63 -1.44 21.17
N GLU A 110 1.40 -0.36 21.30
CA GLU A 110 2.76 -0.25 20.75
C GLU A 110 3.66 -1.38 21.26
N ARG A 111 3.67 -1.60 22.58
CA ARG A 111 4.44 -2.69 23.20
C ARG A 111 3.96 -4.07 22.74
N ILE A 112 2.65 -4.28 22.63
CA ILE A 112 2.06 -5.54 22.16
C ILE A 112 2.47 -5.82 20.71
N MET A 113 2.32 -4.84 19.82
CA MET A 113 2.67 -4.98 18.41
C MET A 113 4.17 -5.25 18.23
N LEU A 114 5.04 -4.50 18.92
CA LEU A 114 6.50 -4.73 18.87
C LEU A 114 6.89 -6.12 19.33
N LYS A 115 6.30 -6.60 20.44
CA LYS A 115 6.54 -7.95 20.96
C LYS A 115 6.08 -9.01 19.98
N GLN A 116 4.88 -8.87 19.43
CA GLN A 116 4.31 -9.82 18.48
C GLN A 116 5.12 -9.90 17.18
N LEU A 117 5.54 -8.75 16.67
CA LEU A 117 6.37 -8.64 15.47
C LEU A 117 7.86 -8.92 15.74
N LYS A 118 8.23 -9.24 16.98
CA LYS A 118 9.60 -9.53 17.42
C LYS A 118 10.58 -8.42 17.01
N PHE A 119 10.13 -7.17 17.06
CA PHE A 119 10.88 -5.98 16.64
C PHE A 119 11.36 -6.01 15.17
N ARG A 120 10.81 -6.89 14.31
CA ARG A 120 11.16 -6.98 12.89
C ARG A 120 10.32 -6.00 12.07
N LEU A 121 10.73 -4.73 12.05
CA LEU A 121 10.04 -3.66 11.30
C LEU A 121 10.59 -3.46 9.88
N ASN A 122 11.77 -3.99 9.57
CA ASN A 122 12.53 -3.70 8.36
C ASN A 122 12.23 -4.62 7.16
N GLU A 123 10.99 -5.12 7.03
CA GLU A 123 10.63 -5.95 5.86
C GLU A 123 10.50 -5.10 4.59
N ALA A 124 10.89 -5.69 3.45
CA ALA A 124 10.84 -4.99 2.17
C ALA A 124 9.39 -4.65 1.77
N THR A 125 9.10 -3.37 1.62
CA THR A 125 7.79 -2.85 1.23
C THR A 125 7.68 -2.69 -0.30
N PRO A 126 6.47 -2.56 -0.88
CA PRO A 126 6.32 -2.22 -2.30
C PRO A 126 7.09 -0.96 -2.71
N TYR A 127 7.25 0.00 -1.79
CA TYR A 127 7.95 1.25 -2.04
C TYR A 127 9.37 1.06 -2.59
N VAL A 128 10.19 0.20 -1.96
CA VAL A 128 11.59 0.02 -2.38
C VAL A 128 11.71 -0.63 -3.76
N PHE A 129 10.79 -1.52 -4.12
CA PHE A 129 10.72 -2.10 -5.46
C PHE A 129 10.27 -1.06 -6.48
N MET A 130 9.25 -0.27 -6.15
CA MET A 130 8.73 0.79 -7.00
C MET A 130 9.83 1.79 -7.37
N LEU A 131 10.62 2.28 -6.40
CA LEU A 131 11.75 3.17 -6.68
C LEU A 131 12.77 2.57 -7.64
N ARG A 132 13.16 1.31 -7.42
CA ARG A 132 14.12 0.61 -8.28
C ARG A 132 13.58 0.44 -9.70
N PHE A 133 12.32 0.04 -9.83
CA PHE A 133 11.71 -0.25 -11.12
C PHE A 133 11.38 1.02 -11.91
N LEU A 134 11.01 2.11 -11.24
CA LEU A 134 10.81 3.42 -11.89
C LEU A 134 12.11 3.99 -12.46
N LYS A 135 13.27 3.73 -11.84
CA LYS A 135 14.58 4.05 -12.41
C LYS A 135 14.84 3.24 -13.68
N ALA A 136 14.62 1.92 -13.64
CA ALA A 136 14.75 1.05 -14.82
C ALA A 136 13.73 1.38 -15.93
N ALA A 137 12.55 1.89 -15.56
CA ALA A 137 11.53 2.35 -16.51
C ALA A 137 11.91 3.68 -17.21
N GLN A 138 13.00 4.33 -16.78
CA GLN A 138 13.38 5.69 -17.20
C GLN A 138 12.21 6.66 -17.06
N SER A 139 11.55 6.58 -15.89
CA SER A 139 10.27 7.22 -15.65
C SER A 139 10.34 8.74 -15.57
N ASN A 140 9.36 9.40 -16.18
CA ASN A 140 9.06 10.81 -15.94
C ASN A 140 8.07 10.97 -14.76
N LYS A 141 7.84 12.21 -14.32
CA LYS A 141 6.92 12.52 -13.20
C LYS A 141 5.53 11.89 -13.38
N LYS A 142 4.97 11.92 -14.60
CA LYS A 142 3.63 11.39 -14.88
C LYS A 142 3.56 9.87 -14.69
N LEU A 143 4.55 9.12 -15.20
CA LEU A 143 4.64 7.68 -15.01
C LEU A 143 4.86 7.33 -13.54
N GLN A 144 5.69 8.08 -12.82
CA GLN A 144 5.91 7.88 -11.39
C GLN A 144 4.61 8.07 -10.60
N GLN A 145 3.91 9.19 -10.78
CA GLN A 145 2.65 9.47 -10.07
C GLN A 145 1.58 8.41 -10.39
N LEU A 146 1.43 8.01 -11.66
CA LEU A 146 0.45 6.99 -12.02
C LEU A 146 0.81 5.61 -11.44
N SER A 147 2.10 5.24 -11.43
CA SER A 147 2.54 3.97 -10.83
C SER A 147 2.30 3.94 -9.32
N PHE A 148 2.57 5.05 -8.63
CA PHE A 148 2.29 5.19 -7.20
C PHE A 148 0.79 5.21 -6.88
N TYR A 149 -0.01 5.86 -7.73
CA TYR A 149 -1.47 5.79 -7.62
C TYR A 149 -1.98 4.35 -7.69
N LEU A 150 -1.56 3.59 -8.70
CA LEU A 150 -2.01 2.21 -8.91
C LEU A 150 -1.59 1.27 -7.76
N ILE A 151 -0.38 1.42 -7.22
CA ILE A 151 0.05 0.59 -6.08
C ILE A 151 -0.63 1.03 -4.77
N GLU A 152 -0.95 2.32 -4.57
CA GLU A 152 -1.72 2.75 -3.40
C GLU A 152 -3.17 2.24 -3.45
N LEU A 153 -3.79 2.09 -4.63
CA LEU A 153 -5.08 1.41 -4.76
C LEU A 153 -4.99 -0.05 -4.28
N CYS A 154 -3.87 -0.73 -4.55
CA CYS A 154 -3.64 -2.10 -4.09
C CYS A 154 -3.52 -2.23 -2.56
N LEU A 155 -3.15 -1.16 -1.84
CA LEU A 155 -3.08 -1.21 -0.38
C LEU A 155 -4.48 -1.42 0.24
N VAL A 156 -5.49 -0.77 -0.34
CA VAL A 156 -6.88 -0.79 0.14
C VAL A 156 -7.52 -2.17 -0.08
N GLU A 157 -7.28 -2.76 -1.25
CA GLU A 157 -7.93 -3.99 -1.68
C GLU A 157 -7.20 -5.24 -1.19
N TYR A 158 -7.86 -6.01 -0.31
CA TYR A 158 -7.28 -7.22 0.30
C TYR A 158 -6.81 -8.27 -0.71
N GLU A 159 -7.47 -8.35 -1.88
CA GLU A 159 -7.09 -9.27 -2.96
C GLU A 159 -5.62 -9.11 -3.39
N ALA A 160 -5.05 -7.90 -3.30
CA ALA A 160 -3.68 -7.62 -3.69
C ALA A 160 -2.63 -8.36 -2.84
N LEU A 161 -2.95 -8.73 -1.59
CA LEU A 161 -2.04 -9.44 -0.69
C LEU A 161 -1.71 -10.87 -1.16
N LYS A 162 -2.41 -11.39 -2.18
CA LYS A 162 -2.07 -12.65 -2.84
C LYS A 162 -0.77 -12.56 -3.66
N PHE A 163 -0.37 -11.35 -4.06
CA PHE A 163 0.79 -11.13 -4.92
C PHE A 163 1.98 -10.59 -4.12
N LYS A 164 3.20 -10.92 -4.57
CA LYS A 164 4.42 -10.38 -3.95
C LYS A 164 4.53 -8.87 -4.21
N PRO A 165 5.11 -8.08 -3.28
CA PRO A 165 5.35 -6.65 -3.48
C PRO A 165 6.05 -6.32 -4.81
N SER A 166 7.07 -7.08 -5.19
CA SER A 166 7.79 -6.86 -6.46
C SER A 166 6.90 -7.08 -7.69
N LEU A 167 6.02 -8.10 -7.67
CA LEU A 167 5.11 -8.37 -8.77
C LEU A 167 4.04 -7.27 -8.89
N LEU A 168 3.50 -6.79 -7.76
CA LEU A 168 2.57 -5.66 -7.73
C LEU A 168 3.19 -4.41 -8.36
N CYS A 169 4.43 -4.06 -7.97
CA CYS A 169 5.11 -2.87 -8.52
C CYS A 169 5.41 -3.00 -10.01
N ALA A 170 5.91 -4.14 -10.46
CA ALA A 170 6.17 -4.38 -11.89
C ALA A 170 4.86 -4.30 -12.71
N SER A 171 3.80 -4.93 -12.21
CA SER A 171 2.48 -4.93 -12.83
C SER A 171 1.85 -3.53 -12.87
N ALA A 172 2.00 -2.74 -11.79
CA ALA A 172 1.54 -1.35 -11.74
C ALA A 172 2.26 -0.46 -12.77
N ILE A 173 3.59 -0.61 -12.90
CA ILE A 173 4.36 0.12 -13.91
C ILE A 173 3.95 -0.30 -15.32
N TYR A 174 3.73 -1.60 -15.57
CA TYR A 174 3.25 -2.09 -16.85
C TYR A 174 1.88 -1.46 -17.21
N VAL A 175 0.90 -1.51 -16.30
CA VAL A 175 -0.42 -0.89 -16.50
C VAL A 175 -0.30 0.62 -16.72
N ALA A 176 0.56 1.30 -15.96
CA ALA A 176 0.80 2.74 -16.12
C ALA A 176 1.40 3.08 -17.49
N ARG A 177 2.38 2.30 -17.97
CA ARG A 177 3.01 2.48 -19.29
C ARG A 177 2.02 2.23 -20.43
N CYS A 178 1.17 1.20 -20.31
CA CYS A 178 0.08 0.97 -21.27
C CYS A 178 -0.91 2.15 -21.29
N THR A 179 -1.29 2.65 -20.10
CA THR A 179 -2.27 3.74 -19.95
C THR A 179 -1.73 5.06 -20.53
N LEU A 180 -0.42 5.27 -20.45
CA LEU A 180 0.27 6.43 -21.01
C LEU A 180 0.71 6.23 -22.47
N HIS A 181 0.28 5.13 -23.12
CA HIS A 181 0.61 4.80 -24.50
C HIS A 181 2.13 4.82 -24.81
N MET A 182 2.95 4.36 -23.86
CA MET A 182 4.41 4.33 -24.03
C MET A 182 4.84 3.14 -24.89
N ALA A 183 5.77 3.37 -25.82
CA ALA A 183 6.36 2.34 -26.67
C ALA A 183 7.90 2.35 -26.57
N PRO A 184 8.56 1.17 -26.45
CA PRO A 184 7.97 -0.13 -26.15
C PRO A 184 7.36 -0.17 -24.73
N VAL A 185 6.26 -0.90 -24.58
CA VAL A 185 5.51 -0.97 -23.31
C VAL A 185 6.34 -1.63 -22.20
N TRP A 186 7.04 -2.72 -22.50
CA TRP A 186 7.92 -3.41 -21.55
C TRP A 186 9.32 -3.54 -22.17
N THR A 187 10.30 -2.88 -21.58
CA THR A 187 11.67 -2.77 -22.13
C THR A 187 12.55 -3.92 -21.65
N ALA A 188 13.63 -4.22 -22.39
CA ALA A 188 14.65 -5.16 -21.95
C ALA A 188 15.27 -4.78 -20.59
N LEU A 189 15.41 -3.48 -20.31
CA LEU A 189 15.89 -2.98 -19.02
C LEU A 189 14.89 -3.26 -17.89
N LEU A 190 13.59 -3.15 -18.14
CA LEU A 190 12.57 -3.55 -17.17
C LEU A 190 12.62 -5.06 -16.92
N ILE A 191 12.75 -5.89 -17.96
CA ILE A 191 12.90 -7.34 -17.81
C ILE A 191 14.14 -7.66 -16.96
N SER A 192 15.29 -7.04 -17.23
CA SER A 192 16.53 -7.32 -16.52
C SER A 192 16.51 -6.90 -15.04
N HIS A 193 15.83 -5.79 -14.71
CA HIS A 193 15.77 -5.28 -13.33
C HIS A 193 14.62 -5.86 -12.49
N THR A 194 13.51 -6.22 -13.13
CA THR A 194 12.32 -6.78 -12.44
C THR A 194 12.33 -8.30 -12.42
N HIS A 195 12.99 -8.93 -13.39
CA HIS A 195 12.95 -10.37 -13.67
C HIS A 195 11.56 -10.90 -14.05
N TYR A 196 10.64 -10.03 -14.48
CA TYR A 196 9.30 -10.41 -14.95
C TYR A 196 9.10 -10.09 -16.43
N ASN A 197 8.48 -11.03 -17.13
CA ASN A 197 7.89 -10.85 -18.45
C ASN A 197 6.40 -10.50 -18.32
N VAL A 198 5.81 -9.94 -19.39
CA VAL A 198 4.38 -9.55 -19.41
C VAL A 198 3.46 -10.73 -19.08
N SER A 199 3.76 -11.93 -19.58
CA SER A 199 2.99 -13.15 -19.30
C SER A 199 2.91 -13.51 -17.81
N GLN A 200 3.97 -13.22 -17.04
CA GLN A 200 4.03 -13.49 -15.60
C GLN A 200 3.29 -12.43 -14.76
N MET A 201 3.02 -11.26 -15.35
CA MET A 201 2.33 -10.15 -14.69
C MET A 201 0.84 -10.12 -14.97
N LYS A 202 0.36 -10.88 -15.97
CA LYS A 202 -1.00 -10.84 -16.50
C LYS A 202 -2.10 -10.73 -15.42
N ASP A 203 -2.18 -11.71 -14.53
CA ASP A 203 -3.26 -11.76 -13.52
C ASP A 203 -3.21 -10.57 -12.55
N CYS A 204 -1.99 -10.17 -12.17
CA CYS A 204 -1.77 -9.03 -11.28
C CYS A 204 -2.09 -7.70 -11.99
N SER A 205 -1.71 -7.56 -13.26
CA SER A 205 -2.01 -6.38 -14.07
C SER A 205 -3.51 -6.25 -14.35
N ASP A 206 -4.21 -7.34 -14.63
CA ASP A 206 -5.66 -7.36 -14.81
C ASP A 206 -6.40 -6.96 -13.51
N MET A 207 -5.93 -7.46 -12.36
CA MET A 207 -6.43 -7.03 -11.04
C MET A 207 -6.23 -5.52 -10.83
N ILE A 208 -5.03 -4.99 -11.07
CA ILE A 208 -4.74 -3.56 -10.92
C ILE A 208 -5.61 -2.73 -11.86
N LEU A 209 -5.82 -3.17 -13.10
CA LEU A 209 -6.69 -2.48 -14.05
C LEU A 209 -8.15 -2.47 -13.56
N ARG A 210 -8.65 -3.54 -12.94
CA ARG A 210 -9.98 -3.54 -12.30
C ARG A 210 -10.08 -2.48 -11.20
N PHE A 211 -9.08 -2.39 -10.33
CA PHE A 211 -9.06 -1.36 -9.28
C PHE A 211 -9.03 0.04 -9.88
N HIS A 212 -8.21 0.26 -10.90
CA HIS A 212 -8.14 1.56 -11.60
C HIS A 212 -9.50 1.97 -12.20
N LYS A 213 -10.22 1.03 -12.83
CA LYS A 213 -11.58 1.25 -13.35
C LYS A 213 -12.59 1.58 -12.25
N ALA A 214 -12.52 0.88 -11.12
CA ALA A 214 -13.46 1.04 -10.02
C ALA A 214 -13.17 2.27 -9.15
N ALA A 215 -11.95 2.79 -9.16
CA ALA A 215 -11.51 3.83 -8.22
C ALA A 215 -12.37 5.10 -8.24
N LYS A 216 -12.87 5.51 -9.42
CA LYS A 216 -13.73 6.70 -9.55
C LYS A 216 -15.13 6.51 -8.99
N THR A 217 -15.67 5.29 -8.97
CA THR A 217 -17.06 5.00 -8.56
C THR A 217 -17.16 4.25 -7.24
N GLY A 218 -16.03 3.76 -6.72
CA GLY A 218 -15.95 3.07 -5.45
C GLY A 218 -16.31 3.95 -4.24
N LYS A 219 -16.59 3.29 -3.12
CA LYS A 219 -16.91 3.96 -1.85
C LYS A 219 -15.66 4.49 -1.11
N LEU A 220 -14.53 3.80 -1.25
CA LEU A 220 -13.26 4.15 -0.62
C LEU A 220 -12.43 5.01 -1.58
N ARG A 221 -12.63 6.32 -1.53
CA ARG A 221 -12.17 7.26 -2.56
C ARG A 221 -10.90 8.03 -2.22
N VAL A 222 -10.35 7.90 -1.01
CA VAL A 222 -9.26 8.75 -0.53
C VAL A 222 -8.07 8.73 -1.46
N THR A 223 -7.66 7.53 -1.92
CA THR A 223 -6.56 7.39 -2.86
C THR A 223 -6.88 8.04 -4.20
N TYR A 224 -8.10 7.89 -4.71
CA TYR A 224 -8.53 8.55 -5.96
C TYR A 224 -8.46 10.08 -5.81
N ASP A 225 -9.05 10.63 -4.75
CA ASP A 225 -9.11 12.07 -4.51
C ASP A 225 -7.71 12.66 -4.25
N LYS A 226 -6.83 11.93 -3.56
CA LYS A 226 -5.41 12.30 -3.37
C LYS A 226 -4.68 12.48 -4.70
N TYR A 227 -4.88 11.58 -5.66
CA TYR A 227 -4.20 11.58 -6.96
C TYR A 227 -4.94 12.35 -8.07
N MET A 228 -6.12 12.90 -7.77
CA MET A 228 -6.76 13.91 -8.62
C MET A 228 -6.07 15.27 -8.54
N LYS A 229 -5.32 15.55 -7.47
CA LYS A 229 -4.70 16.86 -7.27
C LYS A 229 -3.63 17.17 -8.32
N SER A 230 -3.45 18.45 -8.63
CA SER A 230 -2.48 18.92 -9.63
C SER A 230 -1.03 18.60 -9.24
N GLU A 231 -0.70 18.63 -7.94
CA GLU A 231 0.65 18.24 -7.46
C GLU A 231 0.97 16.79 -7.83
N ARG A 232 -0.06 15.94 -7.86
CA ARG A 232 -0.02 14.52 -8.25
C ARG A 232 -0.23 14.32 -9.76
N SER A 233 -0.11 15.37 -10.55
CA SER A 233 -0.26 15.37 -12.01
C SER A 233 -1.64 14.91 -12.50
N ASN A 234 -2.69 15.00 -11.68
CA ASN A 234 -4.06 14.60 -12.03
C ASN A 234 -4.15 13.18 -12.62
N VAL A 235 -3.30 12.25 -12.17
CA VAL A 235 -3.19 10.92 -12.78
C VAL A 235 -4.43 10.04 -12.55
N ALA A 236 -5.18 10.29 -11.46
CA ALA A 236 -6.42 9.56 -11.19
C ALA A 236 -7.55 9.88 -12.20
N VAL A 237 -7.46 11.01 -12.92
CA VAL A 237 -8.45 11.42 -13.92
C VAL A 237 -8.20 10.77 -15.29
N LEU A 238 -7.03 10.15 -15.49
CA LEU A 238 -6.73 9.45 -16.72
C LEU A 238 -7.73 8.31 -16.95
N LYS A 239 -8.22 8.18 -18.17
CA LYS A 239 -9.16 7.10 -18.52
C LYS A 239 -8.43 5.76 -18.39
N PRO A 240 -8.92 4.82 -17.56
CA PRO A 240 -8.39 3.46 -17.51
C PRO A 240 -8.57 2.76 -18.85
N LEU A 241 -7.64 1.87 -19.21
CA LEU A 241 -7.74 1.06 -20.42
C LEU A 241 -8.95 0.12 -20.38
N ASP A 242 -9.57 -0.13 -21.53
CA ASP A 242 -10.65 -1.12 -21.61
C ASP A 242 -10.11 -2.56 -21.45
N LYS A 243 -8.93 -2.84 -22.00
CA LYS A 243 -8.20 -4.11 -21.84
C LYS A 243 -6.69 -3.86 -21.99
N LEU A 244 -5.87 -4.68 -21.33
CA LEU A 244 -4.42 -4.65 -21.51
C LEU A 244 -4.02 -5.31 -22.84
N PRO A 245 -3.02 -4.76 -23.56
CA PRO A 245 -2.46 -5.40 -24.75
C PRO A 245 -1.61 -6.60 -24.30
N LEU A 246 -2.11 -7.83 -24.55
CA LEU A 246 -1.43 -9.08 -24.21
C LEU A 246 0.00 -9.13 -24.77
#